data_AF-A0A965IVS1-F1
#
_entry.id   AF-A0A965IVS1-F1
#
_cell.length_a   1.000
_cell.length_b   1.000
_cell.length_c   1.000
_cell.angle_alpha   90.00
_cell.angle_beta   90.00
_cell.angle_gamma   90.00
#
_symmetry.space_group_name_H-M   'P 1'
#
loop_
_entity.id
_entity.type
_entity.pdbx_description
1 polymer ?
#
loop_
_entity_poly.entity_id
_entity_poly.type
_entity_poly.pdbx_seq_one_letter_code
_entity_poly.pdbx_strand_id
1 'polypeptide(L)'
;MNLTESFRARTGFARNTSRRLANYPKSVRILLVALFIAALYVTPYWTEVPVLGWIVNTPGTSFPNVLTDQVMIYVLVALGLNVVVGLAGLLDLGYVGFYAVGAYTTAVLTSAHGNLPWLLCLPIAVVISMLAGLVLGTPTLRLRGDYLAIVTLGF
;
A
#
# COMPACT_ATOMS: atom_id res chain seq x y z
N MET A 1 -14.46 -2.61 -39.96
CA MET A 1 -13.63 -3.20 -38.88
C MET A 1 -14.42 -3.08 -37.60
N ASN A 2 -14.91 -4.20 -37.06
CA ASN A 2 -15.89 -4.20 -35.98
C ASN A 2 -15.20 -4.08 -34.62
N LEU A 3 -15.84 -3.39 -33.66
CA LEU A 3 -15.30 -3.16 -32.30
C LEU A 3 -14.90 -4.46 -31.59
N THR A 4 -15.53 -5.58 -31.93
CA THR A 4 -15.22 -6.92 -31.41
C THR A 4 -13.87 -7.47 -31.87
N GLU A 5 -13.39 -7.09 -33.06
CA GLU A 5 -12.11 -7.55 -33.59
C GLU A 5 -10.92 -6.76 -33.01
N SER A 6 -11.10 -5.45 -32.75
CA SER A 6 -10.06 -4.63 -32.11
C SER A 6 -9.81 -5.03 -30.65
N PHE A 7 -10.84 -5.44 -29.90
CA PHE A 7 -10.69 -6.03 -28.56
C PHE A 7 -10.02 -7.40 -28.58
N ARG A 8 -10.34 -8.25 -29.56
CA ARG A 8 -9.70 -9.56 -29.74
C ARG A 8 -8.22 -9.45 -30.12
N ALA A 9 -7.86 -8.45 -30.91
CA ALA A 9 -6.47 -8.17 -31.28
C ALA A 9 -5.62 -7.68 -30.09
N ARG A 10 -6.16 -6.77 -29.25
CA ARG A 10 -5.46 -6.28 -28.05
C ARG A 10 -5.27 -7.37 -26.98
N THR A 11 -6.24 -8.28 -26.83
CA THR A 11 -6.15 -9.40 -25.87
C THR A 11 -5.29 -10.57 -26.35
N GLY A 12 -4.94 -10.62 -27.64
CA GLY A 12 -4.10 -11.67 -28.23
C GLY A 12 -2.64 -11.63 -27.74
N PHE A 13 -2.07 -10.43 -27.56
CA PHE A 13 -0.70 -10.25 -27.09
C PHE A 13 -0.54 -10.72 -25.63
N ALA A 14 -1.47 -10.31 -24.75
CA ALA A 14 -1.48 -10.73 -23.35
C ALA A 14 -1.64 -12.26 -23.20
N ARG A 15 -2.54 -12.89 -23.98
CA ARG A 15 -2.75 -14.35 -23.96
C ARG A 15 -1.50 -15.13 -24.39
N ASN A 16 -0.68 -14.60 -25.28
CA ASN A 16 0.49 -15.30 -25.79
C ASN A 16 1.64 -15.34 -24.76
N THR A 17 1.85 -14.25 -24.01
CA THR A 17 2.85 -14.19 -22.94
C THR A 17 2.46 -15.06 -21.74
N SER A 18 1.16 -15.10 -21.37
CA SER A 18 0.66 -15.97 -20.30
C SER A 18 0.77 -17.46 -20.63
N ARG A 19 0.55 -17.86 -21.90
CA ARG A 19 0.71 -19.25 -22.35
C ARG A 19 2.16 -19.71 -22.33
N ARG A 20 3.12 -18.83 -22.62
CA ARG A 20 4.57 -19.13 -22.52
C ARG A 20 5.01 -19.34 -21.07
N LEU A 21 4.51 -18.54 -20.14
CA LEU A 21 4.76 -18.69 -18.70
C LEU A 21 4.07 -19.92 -18.09
N ALA A 22 2.92 -20.33 -18.61
CA ALA A 22 2.19 -21.51 -18.14
C ALA A 22 2.79 -22.86 -18.61
N ASN A 23 3.61 -22.84 -19.67
CA ASN A 23 4.26 -24.05 -20.20
C ASN A 23 5.55 -24.45 -19.47
N TYR A 24 5.98 -23.70 -18.44
CA TYR A 24 7.12 -24.12 -17.62
C TYR A 24 6.73 -25.30 -16.71
N PRO A 25 7.61 -26.31 -16.56
CA PRO A 25 7.41 -27.40 -15.59
C PRO A 25 7.11 -26.83 -14.21
N LYS A 26 6.24 -27.48 -13.41
CA LYS A 26 5.87 -27.01 -12.05
C LYS A 26 7.11 -26.68 -11.20
N SER A 27 8.17 -27.47 -11.31
CA SER A 27 9.46 -27.27 -10.63
C SER A 27 10.21 -26.02 -11.09
N VAL A 28 10.17 -25.67 -12.38
CA VAL A 28 10.80 -24.46 -12.92
C VAL A 28 10.02 -23.23 -12.50
N ARG A 29 8.68 -23.29 -12.45
CA ARG A 29 7.86 -22.20 -11.93
C ARG A 29 8.14 -21.95 -10.44
N ILE A 30 8.25 -23.01 -9.64
CA ILE A 30 8.60 -22.91 -8.22
C ILE A 30 10.02 -22.35 -8.06
N LEU A 31 10.97 -22.78 -8.89
CA LEU A 31 12.35 -22.27 -8.86
C LEU A 31 12.42 -20.80 -9.26
N LEU A 32 11.71 -20.37 -10.30
CA LEU A 32 11.65 -18.96 -10.71
C LEU A 32 11.00 -18.08 -9.63
N VAL A 33 9.92 -18.56 -8.99
CA VAL A 33 9.30 -17.85 -7.87
C VAL A 33 10.23 -17.82 -6.66
N ALA A 34 10.90 -18.91 -6.33
CA ALA A 34 11.87 -18.97 -5.23
C ALA A 34 13.08 -18.06 -5.50
N LEU A 35 13.57 -18.00 -6.73
CA LEU A 35 14.66 -17.12 -7.15
C LEU A 35 14.23 -15.65 -7.10
N PHE A 36 12.99 -15.34 -7.48
CA PHE A 36 12.41 -14.01 -7.35
C PHE A 36 12.25 -13.58 -5.87
N ILE A 37 11.79 -14.49 -5.01
CA ILE A 37 11.68 -14.25 -3.56
C ILE A 37 13.08 -14.09 -2.93
N ALA A 38 14.05 -14.91 -3.33
CA ALA A 38 15.44 -14.79 -2.89
C ALA A 38 16.06 -13.47 -3.36
N ALA A 39 15.80 -13.05 -4.60
CA ALA A 39 16.23 -11.75 -5.11
C ALA A 39 15.63 -10.59 -4.30
N LEU A 40 14.33 -10.66 -3.96
CA LEU A 40 13.68 -9.70 -3.05
C LEU A 40 14.31 -9.69 -1.66
N TYR A 41 14.65 -10.85 -1.10
CA TYR A 41 15.31 -10.94 0.20
C TYR A 41 16.72 -10.35 0.21
N VAL A 42 17.44 -10.42 -0.92
CA VAL A 42 18.79 -9.86 -1.04
C VAL A 42 18.75 -8.33 -1.20
N THR A 43 17.62 -7.72 -1.62
CA THR A 43 17.52 -6.27 -1.88
C THR A 43 18.06 -5.34 -0.77
N PRO A 44 17.90 -5.60 0.54
CA PRO A 44 18.47 -4.72 1.58
C PRO A 44 20.00 -4.70 1.57
N TYR A 45 20.63 -5.82 1.19
CA TYR A 45 22.08 -6.00 1.13
C TYR A 45 22.71 -5.45 -0.16
N TRP A 46 21.91 -4.96 -1.12
CA TRP A 46 22.44 -4.36 -2.37
C TRP A 46 23.23 -3.07 -2.09
N THR A 47 23.04 -2.47 -0.92
CA THR A 47 23.78 -1.30 -0.47
C THR A 47 25.23 -1.58 -0.09
N GLU A 48 25.57 -2.83 0.26
CA GLU A 48 26.93 -3.26 0.62
C GLU A 48 27.80 -3.55 -0.61
N VAL A 49 27.20 -3.65 -1.81
CA VAL A 49 27.94 -3.91 -3.05
C VAL A 49 28.59 -2.60 -3.53
N PRO A 50 29.93 -2.53 -3.67
CA PRO A 50 30.67 -1.28 -3.95
C PRO A 50 30.21 -0.50 -5.19
N VAL A 51 29.66 -1.21 -6.20
CA VAL A 51 29.19 -0.64 -7.48
C VAL A 51 27.67 -0.43 -7.50
N LEU A 52 26.92 -0.82 -6.47
CA LEU A 52 25.48 -0.52 -6.39
C LEU A 52 25.18 0.46 -5.26
N GLY A 53 25.96 0.47 -4.18
CA GLY A 53 25.76 1.35 -3.02
C GLY A 53 25.70 2.84 -3.35
N TRP A 54 26.53 3.33 -4.26
CA TRP A 54 26.52 4.73 -4.75
C TRP A 54 25.33 5.12 -5.66
N ILE A 55 24.66 4.16 -6.28
CA ILE A 55 23.45 4.39 -7.11
C ILE A 55 22.20 4.24 -6.26
N VAL A 56 22.26 3.33 -5.29
CA VAL A 56 21.12 2.89 -4.47
C VAL A 56 20.96 3.76 -3.21
N ASN A 57 22.04 4.22 -2.58
CA ASN A 57 21.98 5.21 -1.51
C ASN A 57 22.11 6.63 -2.07
N THR A 58 21.06 7.43 -1.89
CA THR A 58 21.06 8.86 -2.23
C THR A 58 21.48 9.67 -1.00
N PRO A 59 22.20 10.80 -1.15
CA PRO A 59 22.51 11.68 -0.02
C PRO A 59 21.22 12.12 0.69
N GLY A 60 21.05 11.69 1.94
CA GLY A 60 19.89 12.01 2.77
C GLY A 60 18.87 10.89 2.99
N THR A 61 18.93 9.79 2.23
CA THR A 61 17.98 8.66 2.38
C THR A 61 18.66 7.32 2.20
N SER A 62 18.60 6.48 3.25
CA SER A 62 19.13 5.11 3.24
C SER A 62 18.13 4.17 2.57
N PHE A 63 18.56 3.47 1.52
CA PHE A 63 17.73 2.50 0.81
C PHE A 63 17.09 1.41 1.70
N PRO A 64 17.78 0.86 2.72
CA PRO A 64 17.18 -0.14 3.60
C PRO A 64 16.03 0.42 4.45
N ASN A 65 16.11 1.69 4.85
CA ASN A 65 15.05 2.34 5.64
C ASN A 65 13.83 2.62 4.76
N VAL A 66 14.04 3.05 3.50
CA VAL A 66 12.93 3.26 2.55
C VAL A 66 12.23 1.93 2.24
N LEU A 67 13.00 0.87 1.99
CA LEU A 67 12.47 -0.47 1.75
C LEU A 67 11.71 -1.02 2.96
N THR A 68 12.13 -0.72 4.17
CA THR A 68 11.49 -1.25 5.37
C THR A 68 10.32 -0.38 5.77
N ASP A 69 10.57 0.89 6.10
CA ASP A 69 9.58 1.76 6.73
C ASP A 69 8.50 2.20 5.71
N GLN A 70 8.93 2.78 4.58
CA GLN A 70 7.99 3.36 3.61
C GLN A 70 7.13 2.28 2.95
N VAL A 71 7.72 1.14 2.60
CA VAL A 71 6.98 0.03 1.99
C VAL A 71 6.04 -0.62 2.99
N MET A 72 6.47 -0.87 4.24
CA MET A 72 5.57 -1.40 5.28
C MET A 72 4.37 -0.50 5.49
N ILE A 73 4.58 0.83 5.56
CA ILE A 73 3.49 1.80 5.69
C ILE A 73 2.53 1.68 4.51
N TYR A 74 3.01 1.69 3.27
CA TYR A 74 2.14 1.57 2.10
C TYR A 74 1.41 0.22 2.02
N VAL A 75 2.03 -0.86 2.47
CA VAL A 75 1.37 -2.18 2.57
C VAL A 75 0.24 -2.13 3.59
N LEU A 76 0.46 -1.57 4.78
CA LEU A 76 -0.57 -1.41 5.80
C LEU A 76 -1.72 -0.52 5.31
N VAL A 77 -1.39 0.60 4.65
CA VAL A 77 -2.35 1.51 4.03
C VAL A 77 -3.16 0.76 2.96
N ALA A 78 -2.52 0.01 2.07
CA ALA A 78 -3.20 -0.77 1.04
C ALA A 78 -4.09 -1.88 1.62
N LEU A 79 -3.66 -2.55 2.70
CA LEU A 79 -4.46 -3.55 3.40
C LEU A 79 -5.71 -2.94 4.03
N GLY A 80 -5.58 -1.79 4.70
CA GLY A 80 -6.76 -1.10 5.25
C GLY A 80 -7.72 -0.63 4.15
N LEU A 81 -7.21 -0.14 3.02
CA LEU A 81 -8.07 0.18 1.86
C LEU A 81 -8.76 -1.06 1.29
N ASN A 82 -8.08 -2.21 1.25
CA ASN A 82 -8.70 -3.48 0.83
C ASN A 82 -9.84 -3.89 1.75
N VAL A 83 -9.70 -3.67 3.06
CA VAL A 83 -10.77 -3.94 4.02
C VAL A 83 -11.98 -3.02 3.77
N VAL A 84 -11.75 -1.72 3.58
CA VAL A 84 -12.83 -0.74 3.35
C VAL A 84 -13.54 -1.01 2.02
N VAL A 85 -12.81 -1.03 0.91
CA VAL A 85 -13.41 -1.21 -0.42
C VAL A 85 -13.91 -2.64 -0.61
N GLY A 86 -13.16 -3.63 -0.13
CA GLY A 86 -13.46 -5.05 -0.30
C GLY A 86 -14.61 -5.56 0.57
N LEU A 87 -14.76 -5.07 1.81
CA LEU A 87 -15.85 -5.49 2.70
C LEU A 87 -17.02 -4.51 2.73
N ALA A 88 -16.80 -3.20 2.67
CA ALA A 88 -17.88 -2.21 2.72
C ALA A 88 -18.45 -1.88 1.32
N GLY A 89 -17.72 -2.19 0.24
CA GLY A 89 -18.20 -2.00 -1.15
C GLY A 89 -18.37 -0.55 -1.59
N LEU A 90 -17.82 0.40 -0.82
CA LEU A 90 -17.85 1.85 -1.12
C LEU A 90 -16.44 2.32 -1.48
N LEU A 91 -16.34 3.16 -2.51
CA LEU A 91 -15.09 3.82 -2.89
C LEU A 91 -14.82 4.98 -1.91
N ASP A 92 -13.88 4.79 -1.00
CA ASP A 92 -13.41 5.84 -0.08
C ASP A 92 -12.07 6.40 -0.56
N LEU A 93 -12.07 7.64 -1.06
CA LEU A 93 -10.84 8.36 -1.45
C LEU A 93 -10.21 9.13 -0.28
N GLY A 94 -10.97 9.34 0.81
CA GLY A 94 -10.59 10.11 1.99
C GLY A 94 -9.83 9.28 3.02
N TYR A 95 -9.58 8.01 2.71
CA TYR A 95 -8.85 7.05 3.53
C TYR A 95 -7.50 7.58 4.04
N VAL A 96 -6.81 8.40 3.24
CA VAL A 96 -5.52 9.02 3.60
C VAL A 96 -5.68 9.99 4.79
N GLY A 97 -6.85 10.61 4.96
CA GLY A 97 -7.14 11.47 6.11
C GLY A 97 -7.11 10.71 7.43
N PHE A 98 -7.69 9.50 7.48
CA PHE A 98 -7.65 8.66 8.69
C PHE A 98 -6.23 8.15 9.00
N TYR A 99 -5.47 7.82 7.96
CA TYR A 99 -4.04 7.53 8.09
C TYR A 99 -3.28 8.72 8.69
N ALA A 100 -3.53 9.94 8.21
CA ALA A 100 -2.88 11.15 8.71
C ALA A 100 -3.23 11.47 10.17
N VAL A 101 -4.49 11.30 10.58
CA VAL A 101 -4.92 11.50 11.98
C VAL A 101 -4.17 10.54 12.93
N GLY A 102 -4.07 9.27 12.57
CA GLY A 102 -3.34 8.28 13.36
C GLY A 102 -1.85 8.60 13.44
N ALA A 103 -1.22 8.90 12.30
CA ALA A 103 0.19 9.26 12.23
C ALA A 103 0.49 10.52 13.06
N TYR A 104 -0.30 11.59 12.91
CA TYR A 104 -0.13 12.83 13.67
C TYR A 104 -0.30 12.60 15.17
N THR A 105 -1.29 11.80 15.58
CA THR A 105 -1.50 11.43 16.97
C THR A 105 -0.27 10.72 17.55
N THR A 106 0.27 9.72 16.85
CA THR A 106 1.49 9.03 17.29
C THR A 106 2.70 9.96 17.32
N ALA A 107 2.81 10.90 16.36
CA ALA A 107 3.90 11.87 16.31
C ALA A 107 3.86 12.83 17.51
N VAL A 108 2.69 13.35 17.88
CA VAL A 108 2.53 14.26 19.03
C VAL A 108 2.80 13.54 20.35
N LEU A 109 2.28 12.32 20.53
CA LEU A 109 2.44 11.55 21.78
C LEU A 109 3.89 11.08 22.00
N THR A 110 4.60 10.78 20.92
CA THR A 110 6.02 10.36 20.95
C THR A 110 6.97 11.58 20.98
N SER A 111 6.48 12.78 20.65
CA SER A 111 7.27 14.01 20.75
C SER A 111 7.53 14.41 22.21
N ALA A 112 8.39 15.41 22.39
CA ALA A 112 8.81 15.96 23.68
C ALA A 112 7.64 16.40 24.61
N HIS A 113 6.44 16.58 24.07
CA HIS A 113 5.24 16.95 24.82
C HIS A 113 4.56 15.77 25.52
N GLY A 114 4.70 14.53 25.02
CA GLY A 114 4.06 13.34 25.57
C GLY A 114 5.03 12.36 26.22
N ASN A 115 6.21 12.15 25.61
CA ASN A 115 7.23 11.17 26.04
C ASN A 115 6.63 9.81 26.49
N LEU A 116 5.59 9.36 25.79
CA LEU A 116 4.94 8.10 26.07
C LEU A 116 5.66 6.96 25.35
N PRO A 117 5.68 5.74 25.93
CA PRO A 117 6.18 4.57 25.23
C PRO A 117 5.39 4.35 23.94
N TRP A 118 6.09 4.04 22.84
CA TRP A 118 5.47 3.81 21.54
C TRP A 118 4.33 2.76 21.58
N LEU A 119 4.46 1.76 22.46
CA LEU A 119 3.45 0.72 22.69
C LEU A 119 2.13 1.26 23.23
N LEU A 120 2.17 2.30 24.08
CA LEU A 120 0.96 2.97 24.60
C LEU A 120 0.39 3.95 23.59
N CYS A 121 1.23 4.55 22.74
CA CYS A 121 0.78 5.45 21.67
C CYS A 121 -0.13 4.72 20.67
N LEU A 122 0.12 3.44 20.39
CA LEU A 122 -0.66 2.62 19.45
C LEU A 122 -2.17 2.56 19.78
N PRO A 123 -2.60 2.06 20.95
CA PRO A 123 -4.03 1.98 21.28
C PRO A 123 -4.67 3.37 21.35
N ILE A 124 -3.93 4.39 21.80
CA ILE A 124 -4.44 5.77 21.86
C ILE A 124 -4.70 6.31 20.44
N ALA A 125 -3.76 6.09 19.52
CA ALA A 125 -3.92 6.47 18.12
C ALA A 125 -5.11 5.74 17.46
N VAL A 126 -5.30 4.45 17.75
CA VAL A 126 -6.47 3.69 17.28
C VAL A 126 -7.78 4.32 17.79
N VAL A 127 -7.86 4.64 19.08
CA VAL A 127 -9.05 5.27 19.67
C VAL A 127 -9.32 6.64 19.03
N ILE A 128 -8.29 7.48 18.87
CA ILE A 128 -8.45 8.81 18.27
C ILE A 128 -8.87 8.71 16.81
N SER A 129 -8.26 7.82 16.02
CA SER A 129 -8.68 7.58 14.63
C SER A 129 -10.09 7.03 14.54
N MET A 130 -10.51 6.16 15.47
CA MET A 130 -11.88 5.64 15.53
C MET A 130 -12.90 6.73 15.85
N LEU A 131 -12.58 7.63 16.78
CA LEU A 131 -13.42 8.78 17.10
C LEU A 131 -13.54 9.75 15.92
N ALA A 132 -12.43 10.07 15.26
CA ALA A 132 -12.44 10.87 14.04
C ALA A 132 -13.28 10.21 12.93
N GLY A 133 -13.14 8.88 12.77
CA GLY A 133 -13.95 8.07 11.87
C GLY A 133 -15.44 8.09 12.19
N LEU A 134 -15.83 8.07 13.46
CA LEU A 134 -17.23 8.18 13.87
C LEU A 134 -17.79 9.59 13.60
N VAL A 135 -17.03 10.63 13.94
CA VAL A 135 -17.44 12.03 13.74
C VAL A 135 -17.60 12.34 12.24
N LEU A 136 -16.67 11.88 11.40
CA LEU A 136 -16.73 12.10 9.95
C LEU A 136 -17.62 11.08 9.23
N GLY A 137 -17.79 9.88 9.76
CA GLY A 137 -18.62 8.81 9.19
C GLY A 137 -20.12 9.01 9.44
N THR A 138 -20.50 9.62 10.56
CA THR A 138 -21.91 9.93 10.87
C THR A 138 -22.62 10.80 9.81
N PRO A 139 -22.02 11.88 9.26
CA PRO A 139 -22.65 12.61 8.16
C PRO A 139 -22.63 11.85 6.83
N THR A 140 -21.61 11.02 6.54
CA THR A 140 -21.50 10.29 5.27
C THR A 140 -22.48 9.13 5.15
N LEU A 141 -22.92 8.55 6.27
CA LEU A 141 -24.02 7.56 6.32
C LEU A 141 -25.34 8.06 5.67
N ARG A 142 -25.51 9.37 5.53
CA ARG A 142 -26.68 9.98 4.86
C ARG A 142 -26.54 10.06 3.33
N LEU A 143 -25.34 9.84 2.80
CA LEU A 143 -25.02 9.89 1.36
C LEU A 143 -24.89 8.46 0.82
N ARG A 144 -25.37 8.20 -0.40
CA ARG A 144 -25.26 6.89 -1.05
C ARG A 144 -24.15 6.90 -2.11
N GLY A 145 -23.32 5.85 -2.09
CA GLY A 145 -22.41 5.45 -3.19
C GLY A 145 -21.64 6.59 -3.83
N ASP A 146 -22.10 7.03 -5.00
CA ASP A 146 -21.43 8.05 -5.83
C ASP A 146 -21.26 9.40 -5.13
N TYR A 147 -22.20 9.78 -4.26
CA TYR A 147 -22.12 11.05 -3.51
C TYR A 147 -21.11 10.99 -2.36
N LEU A 148 -20.85 9.81 -1.81
CA LEU A 148 -19.87 9.62 -0.76
C LEU A 148 -18.44 9.75 -1.32
N ALA A 149 -18.19 9.12 -2.48
CA ALA A 149 -16.90 9.21 -3.16
C ALA A 149 -16.52 10.65 -3.53
N ILE A 150 -17.48 11.45 -4.03
CA ILE A 150 -17.25 12.87 -4.39
C ILE A 150 -16.88 13.71 -3.16
N VAL A 151 -17.56 13.51 -2.03
CA VAL A 151 -17.26 14.23 -0.79
C VAL A 151 -15.85 13.92 -0.28
N THR A 152 -15.40 12.68 -0.46
CA THR A 152 -14.05 12.28 -0.04
C THR A 152 -12.92 12.77 -0.94
N LEU A 153 -13.23 13.32 -2.13
CA LEU A 153 -12.26 13.93 -3.05
C LEU A 153 -11.76 15.31 -2.56
N GLY A 154 -12.45 15.91 -1.58
CA GLY A 154 -12.07 17.19 -0.97
C GLY A 154 -11.09 17.06 0.20
N PHE A 155 -10.71 15.85 0.58
CA PHE A 155 -9.71 15.53 1.61
C PHE A 155 -8.38 15.13 0.97
#